data_AF-A0A2W4R0B8-F1
#
_entry.id   AF-A0A2W4R0B8-F1
#
_cell.length_a   1.000
_cell.length_b   1.000
_cell.length_c   1.000
_cell.angle_alpha   90.00
_cell.angle_beta   90.00
_cell.angle_gamma   90.00
#
_symmetry.space_group_name_H-M   'P 1'
#
loop_
_entity.id
_entity.type
_entity.pdbx_description
1 polymer ?
#
loop_
_entity_poly.entity_id
_entity_poly.type
_entity_poly.pdbx_seq_one_letter_code
_entity_poly.pdbx_strand_id
1 'polypeptide(L)'
;MDIVMLKRFETVIEANIARTKLDAYGIPCFLTEENVTNMTNHLLSGGIRLHVFARDEEQARQIVMGDRLSKSDDGLIVCPQCHSRKIIRNGPEARFGKFMGAVVRILLGLTQPYYCQNCGHEFEN
;
A
#
# COMPACT_ATOMS: atom_id res chain seq x y z
N MET A 1 -20.27 -7.26 22.86
CA MET A 1 -19.39 -6.08 22.67
C MET A 1 -18.20 -6.66 21.96
N ASP A 2 -18.27 -6.63 20.63
CA ASP A 2 -17.55 -7.61 19.82
C ASP A 2 -16.28 -6.98 19.28
N ILE A 3 -15.19 -7.74 19.31
CA ILE A 3 -13.88 -7.30 18.88
C ILE A 3 -13.52 -8.07 17.61
N VAL A 4 -13.02 -7.35 16.62
CA VAL A 4 -12.64 -7.90 15.31
C VAL A 4 -11.18 -7.56 15.00
N MET A 5 -10.54 -8.42 14.23
CA MET A 5 -9.17 -8.19 13.74
C MET A 5 -9.24 -7.36 12.47
N LEU A 6 -8.72 -6.13 12.53
CA LEU A 6 -8.75 -5.20 11.41
C LEU A 6 -7.65 -5.50 10.39
N LYS A 7 -6.43 -5.71 10.89
CA LYS A 7 -5.24 -5.88 10.05
C LYS A 7 -4.08 -6.52 10.82
N ARG A 8 -3.25 -7.25 10.07
CA ARG A 8 -1.95 -7.75 10.51
C ARG A 8 -0.82 -6.91 9.93
N PHE A 9 0.18 -6.60 10.74
CA PHE A 9 1.38 -5.85 10.38
C PHE A 9 2.62 -6.71 10.55
N GLU A 10 3.62 -6.52 9.70
CA GLU A 10 4.87 -7.28 9.74
C GLU A 10 5.84 -6.71 10.78
N THR A 11 5.76 -5.40 11.04
CA THR A 11 6.65 -4.71 11.97
C THR A 11 5.89 -4.00 13.09
N VAL A 12 6.54 -3.89 14.25
CA VAL A 12 6.05 -3.13 15.41
C VAL A 12 5.83 -1.66 15.06
N ILE A 13 6.70 -1.11 14.20
CA ILE A 13 6.65 0.29 13.79
C ILE A 13 5.36 0.56 13.01
N GLU A 14 5.04 -0.25 12.00
CA GLU A 14 3.81 -0.06 11.22
C GLU A 14 2.54 -0.23 12.07
N ALA A 15 2.55 -1.21 12.97
CA ALA A 15 1.44 -1.45 13.88
C ALA A 15 1.19 -0.24 14.80
N ASN A 16 2.26 0.32 15.37
CA ASN A 16 2.17 1.51 16.22
C ASN A 16 1.75 2.76 15.44
N ILE A 17 2.23 2.95 14.20
CA ILE A 17 1.78 4.05 13.35
C ILE A 17 0.26 3.96 13.12
N ALA A 18 -0.25 2.77 12.81
CA ALA A 18 -1.68 2.56 12.59
C ALA A 18 -2.50 2.81 13.87
N ARG A 19 -1.99 2.34 15.03
CA ARG A 19 -2.60 2.60 16.34
C ARG A 19 -2.66 4.10 16.65
N THR A 20 -1.54 4.82 16.55
CA THR A 20 -1.48 6.27 16.78
C THR A 20 -2.42 7.01 15.85
N LYS A 21 -2.57 6.55 14.59
CA LYS A 21 -3.54 7.11 13.66
C LYS A 21 -4.96 6.92 14.20
N LEU A 22 -5.37 5.70 14.57
CA LEU A 22 -6.71 5.45 15.11
C LEU A 22 -6.98 6.23 16.41
N ASP A 23 -5.98 6.33 17.30
CA ASP A 23 -6.04 7.11 18.53
C ASP A 23 -6.30 8.61 18.24
N ALA A 24 -5.66 9.17 17.21
CA ALA A 24 -5.89 10.55 16.78
C ALA A 24 -7.31 10.82 16.26
N TYR A 25 -7.99 9.78 15.75
CA TYR A 25 -9.40 9.84 15.34
C TYR A 25 -10.36 9.40 16.46
N GLY A 26 -9.86 9.14 17.67
CA GLY A 26 -10.66 8.74 18.82
C GLY A 26 -11.25 7.33 18.71
N ILE A 27 -10.66 6.45 17.89
CA ILE A 27 -11.12 5.07 17.71
C ILE A 27 -10.35 4.15 18.66
N PRO A 28 -11.02 3.53 19.64
CA PRO A 28 -10.37 2.59 20.54
C PRO A 28 -9.86 1.37 19.79
N CYS A 29 -8.56 1.10 19.90
CA CYS A 29 -7.93 -0.06 19.30
C CYS A 29 -6.84 -0.64 20.20
N PHE A 30 -6.47 -1.89 19.95
CA PHE A 30 -5.36 -2.51 20.67
C PHE A 30 -4.57 -3.46 19.78
N LEU A 31 -3.29 -3.57 20.08
CA LEU A 31 -2.37 -4.48 19.42
C LEU A 31 -2.25 -5.75 20.26
N THR A 32 -2.16 -6.89 19.57
CA THR A 32 -1.88 -8.19 20.19
C THR A 32 -0.63 -8.78 19.55
N GLU A 33 0.12 -9.56 20.33
CA GLU A 33 1.42 -10.13 19.96
C GLU A 33 2.59 -9.12 19.87
N GLU A 34 2.54 -8.02 20.63
CA GLU A 34 3.68 -7.09 20.77
C GLU A 34 4.90 -7.72 21.45
N ASN A 35 4.73 -8.85 22.14
CA ASN A 35 5.71 -9.40 23.09
C ASN A 35 6.48 -10.63 22.60
N VAL A 36 6.54 -10.90 21.28
CA VAL A 36 7.55 -11.82 20.71
C VAL A 36 8.90 -11.11 20.65
N THR A 37 9.45 -10.94 21.85
CA THR A 37 10.83 -10.66 22.22
C THR A 37 11.83 -10.61 21.07
N ASN A 38 12.33 -9.41 20.81
CA ASN A 38 13.75 -9.10 20.64
C ASN A 38 14.60 -10.20 19.97
N MET A 39 14.99 -9.90 18.72
CA MET A 39 16.22 -10.32 18.04
C MET A 39 16.26 -11.55 17.14
N THR A 40 15.27 -12.44 17.04
CA THR A 40 15.50 -13.65 16.19
C THR A 40 14.45 -14.07 15.18
N ASN A 41 13.14 -13.87 15.34
CA ASN A 41 12.18 -14.57 14.47
C ASN A 41 10.98 -13.73 13.98
N HIS A 42 11.23 -12.54 13.41
CA HIS A 42 10.20 -11.80 12.65
C HIS A 42 9.64 -12.60 11.46
N LEU A 43 10.38 -13.59 10.96
CA LEU A 43 9.98 -14.42 9.82
C LEU A 43 8.97 -15.52 10.17
N LEU A 44 8.81 -15.89 11.45
CA LEU A 44 8.03 -17.08 11.86
C LEU A 44 6.86 -16.75 12.80
N SER A 45 6.90 -15.66 13.56
CA SER A 45 5.72 -15.22 14.33
C SER A 45 4.80 -14.44 13.42
N GLY A 46 3.56 -14.88 13.25
CA GLY A 46 2.60 -14.37 12.27
C GLY A 46 2.12 -12.93 12.47
N GLY A 47 3.01 -11.95 12.58
CA GLY A 47 2.72 -10.52 12.56
C GLY A 47 1.91 -10.00 13.75
N ILE A 48 1.97 -8.68 13.94
CA ILE A 48 1.25 -7.98 15.01
C ILE A 48 -0.16 -7.70 14.54
N ARG A 49 -1.16 -8.05 15.34
CA ARG A 49 -2.57 -7.92 14.98
C ARG A 49 -3.20 -6.72 15.66
N LEU A 50 -3.79 -5.84 14.86
CA LEU A 50 -4.58 -4.69 15.31
C LEU A 50 -6.04 -5.07 15.39
N HIS A 51 -6.63 -4.88 16.56
CA HIS A 51 -8.03 -5.16 16.86
C HIS A 51 -8.79 -3.88 17.18
N VAL A 52 -10.05 -3.86 16.78
CA VAL A 52 -11.00 -2.76 17.00
C VAL A 52 -12.35 -3.32 17.43
N PHE A 53 -13.23 -2.46 17.94
CA PHE A 53 -14.62 -2.85 18.16
C PHE A 53 -15.33 -3.00 16.81
N ALA A 54 -16.18 -4.01 16.68
CA ALA A 54 -16.92 -4.30 15.44
C ALA A 54 -17.72 -3.09 14.92
N ARG A 55 -18.27 -2.28 15.84
CA ARG A 55 -18.97 -1.02 15.49
C ARG A 55 -18.09 0.02 14.79
N ASP A 56 -16.78 -0.03 15.05
CA ASP A 56 -15.80 0.96 14.58
C ASP A 56 -14.95 0.39 13.41
N GLU A 57 -15.21 -0.85 12.97
CA GLU A 57 -14.42 -1.56 11.97
C GLU A 57 -14.33 -0.80 10.64
N GLU A 58 -15.48 -0.38 10.10
CA GLU A 58 -15.52 0.27 8.80
C GLU A 58 -14.80 1.61 8.82
N GLN A 59 -15.01 2.41 9.87
CA GLN A 59 -14.33 3.69 10.04
C GLN A 59 -12.81 3.48 10.23
N ALA A 60 -12.41 2.52 11.05
CA ALA A 60 -11.01 2.19 11.28
C ALA A 60 -10.33 1.70 10.00
N ARG A 61 -11.02 0.89 9.19
CA ARG A 61 -10.53 0.39 7.89
C ARG A 61 -10.26 1.54 6.93
N GLN A 62 -11.16 2.52 6.85
CA GLN A 62 -10.98 3.70 6.01
C GLN A 62 -9.77 4.54 6.44
N ILE A 63 -9.56 4.72 7.75
CA ILE A 63 -8.43 5.49 8.28
C ILE A 63 -7.10 4.77 8.03
N VAL A 64 -7.05 3.46 8.29
CA VAL A 64 -5.81 2.67 8.18
C VAL A 64 -5.46 2.34 6.72
N MET A 65 -6.45 2.13 5.84
CA MET A 65 -6.23 1.78 4.44
C MET A 65 -6.33 2.98 3.48
N GLY A 66 -6.95 4.08 3.87
CA GLY A 66 -7.11 5.28 3.03
C GLY A 66 -5.79 5.88 2.54
N ASP A 67 -4.69 5.71 3.29
CA ASP A 67 -3.35 6.16 2.89
C ASP A 67 -2.63 5.20 1.93
N ARG A 68 -3.13 3.98 1.71
CA ARG A 68 -2.49 3.04 0.78
C ARG A 68 -2.71 3.41 -0.69
N LEU A 69 -3.65 4.32 -0.98
CA LEU A 69 -3.80 4.91 -2.31
C LEU A 69 -2.73 5.97 -2.63
N SER A 70 -1.87 6.35 -1.67
CA SER A 70 -0.88 7.43 -1.83
C SER A 70 0.57 7.04 -1.54
N LYS A 71 0.84 5.80 -1.10
CA LYS A 71 2.20 5.29 -0.85
C LYS A 71 2.61 4.24 -1.88
N SER A 72 2.62 4.62 -3.16
CA SER A 72 3.60 4.05 -4.10
C SER A 72 4.88 4.88 -3.95
N ASP A 73 5.87 4.29 -3.31
CA ASP A 73 7.20 4.84 -2.98
C ASP A 73 8.10 5.00 -4.22
N ASP A 74 7.54 5.44 -5.34
CA ASP A 74 8.27 5.76 -6.56
C ASP A 74 8.20 7.28 -6.74
N GLY A 75 9.29 7.94 -6.34
CA GLY A 75 9.35 9.38 -6.05
C GLY A 75 8.55 10.29 -6.99
N LEU A 76 7.67 11.10 -6.39
CA LEU A 76 7.11 12.38 -6.90
C LEU A 76 6.82 12.52 -8.41
N ILE A 77 6.55 11.44 -9.13
CA ILE A 77 6.20 11.53 -10.56
C ILE A 77 4.80 12.12 -10.65
N VAL A 78 4.73 13.32 -11.23
CA VAL A 78 3.50 14.08 -11.45
C VAL A 78 3.28 14.14 -12.95
N CYS A 79 2.05 13.89 -13.40
CA CYS A 79 1.73 14.03 -14.82
C CYS A 79 1.98 15.48 -15.28
N PRO A 80 2.78 15.72 -16.34
CA PRO A 80 3.05 17.08 -16.83
C PRO A 80 1.81 17.77 -17.41
N GLN A 81 0.80 16.98 -17.82
CA GLN A 81 -0.41 17.50 -18.47
C GLN A 81 -1.51 17.89 -17.46
N CYS A 82 -1.77 17.05 -16.45
CA CYS A 82 -2.89 17.26 -15.53
C CYS A 82 -2.49 17.40 -14.06
N HIS A 83 -1.19 17.35 -13.76
CA HIS A 83 -0.63 17.44 -12.40
C HIS A 83 -1.14 16.37 -11.42
N SER A 84 -1.77 15.31 -11.93
CA SER A 84 -2.22 14.19 -11.10
C SER A 84 -1.04 13.33 -10.66
N ARG A 85 -1.13 12.83 -9.42
CA ARG A 85 -0.20 11.84 -8.83
C ARG A 85 -0.65 10.40 -9.03
N LYS A 86 -1.77 10.18 -9.73
CA LYS A 86 -2.31 8.85 -10.05
C LYS A 86 -1.59 8.26 -11.27
N ILE A 87 -0.32 7.90 -11.08
CA ILE A 87 0.56 7.37 -12.13
C ILE A 87 0.77 5.88 -11.93
N ILE A 88 0.70 5.10 -13.02
CA ILE A 88 1.03 3.67 -13.03
C ILE A 88 2.17 3.41 -14.01
N ARG A 89 3.09 2.51 -13.64
CA ARG A 89 4.18 2.04 -14.52
C ARG A 89 3.72 0.98 -15.55
N ASN A 90 2.51 0.44 -15.38
CA ASN A 90 1.90 -0.54 -16.26
C ASN A 90 0.56 -0.02 -16.78
N GLY A 91 0.53 0.50 -18.01
CA GLY A 91 -0.70 0.94 -18.68
C GLY A 91 -1.74 -0.18 -18.89
N PRO A 92 -3.00 0.16 -19.22
CA PRO A 92 -4.09 -0.81 -19.36
C PRO A 92 -3.79 -1.85 -20.45
N GLU A 93 -3.99 -3.11 -20.08
CA GLU A 93 -3.42 -4.27 -20.74
C GLU A 93 -4.16 -4.67 -22.04
N ALA A 94 -3.53 -4.49 -23.20
CA ALA A 94 -3.95 -5.18 -24.43
C ALA A 94 -3.48 -6.65 -24.40
N ARG A 95 -4.43 -7.59 -24.44
CA ARG A 95 -4.33 -8.99 -23.99
C ARG A 95 -3.55 -9.97 -24.90
N PHE A 96 -2.82 -9.57 -25.93
CA PHE A 96 -2.42 -10.53 -27.00
C PHE A 96 -0.93 -10.67 -27.40
N GLY A 97 0.06 -10.09 -26.70
CA GLY A 97 1.46 -10.15 -27.21
C GLY A 97 2.62 -10.13 -26.20
N LYS A 98 2.41 -10.50 -24.92
CA LYS A 98 3.30 -10.07 -23.82
C LYS A 98 4.71 -10.70 -23.72
N PHE A 99 5.01 -11.89 -24.23
CA PHE A 99 6.36 -12.45 -24.04
C PHE A 99 7.41 -11.83 -24.99
N MET A 100 7.08 -11.68 -26.27
CA MET A 100 8.04 -11.19 -27.26
C MET A 100 8.36 -9.70 -27.06
N GLY A 101 7.36 -8.86 -26.78
CA GLY A 101 7.55 -7.43 -26.61
C GLY A 101 8.33 -7.03 -25.36
N ALA A 102 8.13 -7.77 -24.25
CA ALA A 102 8.87 -7.52 -23.01
C ALA A 102 10.35 -7.90 -23.12
N VAL A 103 10.65 -9.04 -23.74
CA VAL A 103 12.04 -9.50 -23.96
C VAL A 103 12.79 -8.56 -24.89
N VAL A 104 12.16 -8.11 -25.99
CA VAL A 104 12.79 -7.17 -26.94
C VAL A 104 13.09 -5.83 -26.27
N ARG A 105 12.19 -5.31 -25.42
CA ARG A 105 12.42 -4.04 -24.72
C ARG A 105 13.53 -4.13 -23.67
N ILE A 106 13.61 -5.25 -22.95
CA ILE A 106 14.73 -5.53 -22.02
C ILE A 106 16.05 -5.62 -22.78
N LEU A 107 16.05 -6.29 -23.94
CA LEU A 107 17.25 -6.44 -24.77
C LEU A 107 17.73 -5.11 -25.38
N LEU A 108 16.79 -4.22 -25.70
CA LEU A 108 17.07 -2.88 -26.28
C LEU A 108 17.24 -1.77 -25.22
N GLY A 109 17.12 -2.08 -23.93
CA GLY A 109 17.31 -1.11 -22.84
C GLY A 109 16.25 0.01 -22.79
N LEU A 110 15.07 -0.19 -23.35
CA LEU A 110 14.01 0.81 -23.35
C LEU A 110 13.28 0.82 -22.00
N THR A 111 13.20 1.99 -21.36
CA THR A 111 12.48 2.20 -20.09
C THR A 111 10.97 2.07 -20.29
N GLN A 112 10.26 1.58 -19.27
CA GLN A 112 8.80 1.47 -19.33
C GLN A 112 8.15 2.85 -19.18
N PRO A 113 7.20 3.24 -20.04
CA PRO A 113 6.53 4.53 -19.95
C PRO A 113 5.57 4.57 -18.75
N TYR A 114 5.46 5.73 -18.12
CA TYR A 114 4.45 6.03 -17.12
C TYR A 114 3.11 6.37 -17.76
N TYR A 115 2.02 5.88 -17.17
CA TYR A 115 0.66 6.16 -17.61
C TYR A 115 -0.11 6.91 -16.52
N CYS A 116 -0.70 8.05 -16.87
CA CYS A 116 -1.57 8.80 -15.95
C CYS A 116 -3.01 8.27 -16.00
N GLN A 117 -3.54 7.79 -14.88
CA GLN A 117 -4.92 7.31 -14.81
C GLN A 117 -5.97 8.42 -14.90
N ASN A 118 -5.59 9.68 -14.66
CA ASN A 118 -6.53 10.80 -14.63
C ASN A 118 -6.81 11.38 -16.03
N CYS A 119 -5.79 11.45 -16.89
CA CYS A 119 -5.92 12.02 -18.24
C CYS A 119 -5.50 11.06 -19.36
N GLY A 120 -4.98 9.87 -19.04
CA GLY A 120 -4.51 8.89 -20.01
C GLY A 120 -3.19 9.24 -20.70
N HIS A 121 -2.46 10.26 -20.22
CA HIS A 121 -1.20 10.67 -20.82
C HIS A 121 -0.06 9.68 -20.51
N GLU A 122 0.65 9.27 -21.56
CA GLU A 122 1.85 8.43 -21.50
C GLU A 122 3.11 9.31 -21.58
N PHE A 123 4.05 9.10 -20.67
CA PHE A 123 5.30 9.87 -20.63
C PHE A 123 6.46 9.03 -20.06
N GLU A 124 7.68 9.35 -20.50
CA GLU A 124 8.92 8.76 -19.98
C GLU A 124 9.46 9.62 -18.83
N ASN A 125 10.31 9.05 -17.95
CA ASN A 125 10.94 9.83 -16.87
C ASN A 125 11.89 10.89 -17.42
#